data_AF-A0A8S3C6A8-F1
#
_entry.id   AF-A0A8S3C6A8-F1
#
_cell.length_a   1.000
_cell.length_b   1.000
_cell.length_c   1.000
_cell.angle_alpha   90.00
_cell.angle_beta   90.00
_cell.angle_gamma   90.00
#
_symmetry.space_group_name_H-M   'P 1'
#
loop_
_entity.id
_entity.type
_entity.pdbx_description
1 polymer ?
#
loop_
_entity_poly.entity_id
_entity_poly.type
_entity_poly.pdbx_seq_one_letter_code
_entity_poly.pdbx_strand_id
1 'polypeptide(L)' 'MQELKRGLDHKGHCILEMPSGTGKTITLLSLIIAYMKRYPDQYNKLVYCSRTVPEIEKVMSEMKRLIAYYEKELNEK' A
#
# COMPACT_ATOMS: atom_id res chain seq x y z
N MET A 1 8.98 -2.71 7.60
CA MET A 1 8.00 -1.64 7.31
C MET A 1 8.17 -0.36 8.11
N GLN A 2 9.00 -0.33 9.15
CA GLN A 2 9.27 0.89 9.94
C GLN A 2 9.84 2.03 9.08
N GLU A 3 10.75 1.73 8.15
CA GLU A 3 11.36 2.75 7.28
C GLU A 3 10.36 3.44 6.35
N LEU A 4 9.42 2.70 5.75
CA LEU A 4 8.37 3.33 4.94
C LEU A 4 7.47 4.21 5.78
N LYS A 5 7.07 3.76 6.98
CA LYS A 5 6.28 4.59 7.91
C LYS A 5 7.04 5.87 8.26
N ARG A 6 8.33 5.75 8.61
CA ARG A 6 9.19 6.91 8.88
C ARG A 6 9.20 7.86 7.68
N GLY A 7 9.34 7.37 6.45
CA GLY A 7 9.27 8.20 5.25
C GLY A 7 7.95 8.98 5.14
N LEU A 8 6.81 8.30 5.36
CA LEU A 8 5.48 8.92 5.35
C LEU A 8 5.31 9.97 6.47
N ASP A 9 5.77 9.67 7.68
CA ASP A 9 5.68 10.58 8.84
C ASP A 9 6.47 11.88 8.63
N HIS A 10 7.62 11.82 7.95
CA HIS A 10 8.43 12.99 7.63
C HIS A 10 7.92 13.76 6.40
N LYS A 11 6.84 13.30 5.75
CA LYS A 11 6.26 13.91 4.53
C LYS A 11 7.29 14.12 3.41
N GLY A 12 8.28 13.25 3.34
CA GLY A 12 9.42 13.35 2.43
C GLY A 12 9.50 12.20 1.44
N HIS A 13 10.52 12.23 0.59
CA HIS A 13 10.83 11.14 -0.32
C HIS A 13 11.71 10.09 0.37
N CYS A 14 11.52 8.82 0.03
CA CYS A 14 12.37 7.73 0.50
C CYS A 14 12.74 6.79 -0.64
N ILE A 15 13.94 6.23 -0.58
CA ILE A 15 14.39 5.15 -1.44
C ILE A 15 14.38 3.88 -0.60
N LEU A 16 13.70 2.85 -1.07
CA LEU A 16 13.54 1.59 -0.36
C LEU A 16 14.00 0.44 -1.26
N GLU A 17 15.07 -0.22 -0.87
CA GLU A 17 15.46 -1.49 -1.49
C GLU A 17 14.72 -2.63 -0.80
N MET A 18 14.06 -3.48 -1.59
CA MET A 18 13.37 -4.65 -1.08
C MET A 18 13.73 -5.89 -1.94
N PRO A 19 14.17 -7.01 -1.34
CA PRO A 19 14.58 -8.21 -2.07
C PRO A 19 13.39 -8.90 -2.77
N SER A 20 13.64 -9.69 -3.82
CA SER A 20 12.59 -10.43 -4.55
C SER A 20 11.91 -11.49 -3.68
N GLY A 21 10.63 -11.78 -3.95
CA GLY A 21 9.90 -12.87 -3.28
C GLY A 21 9.30 -12.55 -1.90
N THR A 22 9.46 -11.34 -1.37
CA THR A 22 9.04 -11.00 0.01
C THR A 22 7.69 -10.29 0.12
N GLY A 23 6.78 -10.46 -0.85
CA GLY A 23 5.45 -9.83 -0.79
C GLY A 23 5.50 -8.29 -0.76
N LYS A 24 6.43 -7.70 -1.52
CA LYS A 24 6.70 -6.25 -1.54
C LYS A 24 5.45 -5.44 -1.82
N THR A 25 4.73 -5.80 -2.87
CA THR A 25 3.51 -5.13 -3.32
C THR A 25 2.44 -5.12 -2.23
N ILE A 26 1.99 -6.29 -1.76
CA ILE A 26 0.96 -6.36 -0.72
C ILE A 26 1.37 -5.64 0.56
N THR A 27 2.66 -5.70 0.94
CA THR A 27 3.15 -5.05 2.16
C THR A 27 3.14 -3.51 2.03
N LEU A 28 3.56 -2.98 0.87
CA LEU A 28 3.48 -1.55 0.55
C LEU A 28 2.02 -1.07 0.58
N LEU A 29 1.14 -1.76 -0.15
CA LEU A 29 -0.28 -1.41 -0.22
C LEU A 29 -0.92 -1.43 1.18
N SER A 30 -0.65 -2.47 1.97
CA SER A 30 -1.24 -2.64 3.31
C SER A 30 -0.88 -1.50 4.25
N LEU A 31 0.40 -1.09 4.29
CA LEU A 31 0.83 0.01 5.15
C LEU A 31 0.27 1.35 4.67
N ILE A 32 0.32 1.64 3.37
CA ILE A 32 -0.12 2.93 2.83
C ILE A 32 -1.63 3.10 3.05
N ILE A 33 -2.44 2.07 2.78
CA ILE A 33 -3.89 2.14 3.00
C ILE A 33 -4.22 2.29 4.49
N ALA A 34 -3.53 1.58 5.39
CA ALA A 34 -3.69 1.78 6.83
C ALA A 34 -3.34 3.22 7.25
N TYR A 35 -2.28 3.79 6.67
CA TYR A 35 -1.84 5.15 6.94
C TYR A 35 -2.86 6.19 6.45
N MET A 36 -3.41 5.99 5.24
CA MET A 36 -4.47 6.83 4.68
C MET A 36 -5.75 6.78 5.52
N LYS A 37 -6.18 5.57 5.95
CA LYS A 37 -7.33 5.40 6.86
C LYS A 37 -7.10 6.10 8.21
N ARG A 38 -5.87 6.14 8.71
CA ARG A 38 -5.53 6.82 9.98
C ARG A 38 -5.53 8.35 9.86
N TYR A 39 -5.21 8.88 8.68
CA TYR A 39 -5.10 10.32 8.42
C TYR A 39 -5.90 10.74 7.16
N PRO A 40 -7.23 10.56 7.16
CA PRO A 40 -8.06 10.74 5.96
C PRO A 40 -8.08 12.20 5.46
N ASP A 41 -7.93 13.17 6.36
CA ASP A 41 -7.90 14.60 6.01
C ASP A 41 -6.61 15.01 5.28
N GLN A 42 -5.54 14.22 5.41
CA GLN A 42 -4.23 14.51 4.81
C GLN A 42 -3.98 13.71 3.53
N TYR A 43 -4.54 12.50 3.42
CA TYR A 43 -4.24 11.59 2.32
C TYR A 43 -5.51 10.90 1.80
N ASN A 44 -5.86 11.17 0.53
CA ASN A 44 -7.07 10.63 -0.09
C ASN A 44 -6.81 9.81 -1.38
N LYS A 45 -5.56 9.79 -1.89
CA LYS A 45 -5.22 9.10 -3.13
C LYS A 45 -3.83 8.48 -3.05
N LEU A 46 -3.72 7.24 -3.53
CA LEU A 46 -2.46 6.54 -3.80
C LEU A 46 -2.23 6.45 -5.31
N VAL A 47 -1.09 6.93 -5.78
CA VAL A 47 -0.63 6.72 -7.16
C VAL A 47 0.44 5.63 -7.15
N TYR A 48 0.15 4.49 -7.78
CA TYR A 48 1.07 3.36 -7.87
C TYR A 48 1.55 3.17 -9.30
N CYS A 49 2.84 3.40 -9.54
CA CYS A 49 3.45 3.28 -10.86
C CYS A 49 4.11 1.90 -11.02
N SER A 50 3.86 1.24 -12.15
CA SER A 50 4.49 -0.03 -12.54
C SER A 50 5.02 0.08 -13.97
N ARG A 51 5.98 -0.78 -14.34
CA ARG A 51 6.66 -0.67 -15.65
C ARG A 51 5.88 -1.37 -16.77
N THR A 52 5.14 -2.43 -16.44
CA THR A 52 4.45 -3.26 -17.44
C THR A 52 2.99 -3.52 -17.06
N VAL A 53 2.14 -3.79 -18.05
CA VAL A 53 0.72 -4.12 -17.82
C VAL A 53 0.53 -5.35 -16.93
N PRO A 54 1.28 -6.47 -17.09
CA PRO A 54 1.15 -7.61 -16.19
C PRO A 54 1.52 -7.31 -14.73
N GLU A 55 2.43 -6.35 -14.49
CA GLU A 55 2.70 -5.87 -13.13
C GLU A 55 1.49 -5.12 -12.56
N ILE A 56 0.83 -4.27 -13.36
CA ILE A 56 -0.39 -3.53 -12.96
C ILE A 56 -1.51 -4.51 -12.61
N GLU A 57 -1.76 -5.52 -13.43
CA GLU A 57 -2.80 -6.53 -13.17
C GLU A 57 -2.57 -7.28 -11.85
N LYS A 58 -1.31 -7.64 -11.55
CA LYS A 58 -0.95 -8.26 -10.27
C LYS A 58 -1.22 -7.33 -9.08
N VAL A 59 -0.84 -6.05 -9.19
CA VAL A 59 -1.10 -5.04 -8.15
C VAL A 59 -2.61 -4.89 -7.91
N MET A 60 -3.40 -4.79 -8.98
CA MET A 60 -4.87 -4.68 -8.88
C MET A 60 -5.50 -5.91 -8.23
N SER A 61 -5.00 -7.11 -8.54
CA SER A 61 -5.45 -8.36 -7.90
C SER A 61 -5.14 -8.37 -6.39
N GLU A 62 -3.92 -7.97 -6.01
CA GLU A 62 -3.53 -7.86 -4.60
C GLU A 62 -4.32 -6.79 -3.84
N MET A 63 -4.60 -5.65 -4.49
CA MET A 63 -5.42 -4.57 -3.92
C MET A 63 -6.86 -5.03 -3.66
N LYS A 64 -7.48 -5.73 -4.61
CA LYS A 64 -8.83 -6.32 -4.40
C LYS A 64 -8.85 -7.28 -3.22
N ARG A 65 -7.82 -8.13 -3.09
CA ARG A 65 -7.69 -9.06 -1.97
C ARG A 65 -7.51 -8.32 -0.63
N LEU A 66 -6.75 -7.24 -0.63
CA LEU A 66 -6.57 -6.40 0.55
C LEU A 66 -7.87 -5.71 0.99
N ILE A 67 -8.65 -5.16 0.04
CA ILE A 67 -9.96 -4.55 0.33
C ILE A 67 -10.91 -5.57 0.92
N ALA A 68 -11.04 -6.75 0.28
CA ALA A 68 -11.91 -7.82 0.79
C ALA A 68 -11.49 -8.30 2.19
N TYR A 69 -10.18 -8.33 2.48
CA TYR A 69 -9.68 -8.61 3.82
C TYR A 69 -10.12 -7.54 4.83
N TYR A 70 -10.00 -6.25 4.48
CA TYR A 70 -10.47 -5.17 5.35
C TYR A 70 -11.98 -5.21 5.60
N GLU A 71 -12.79 -5.40 4.56
CA GLU A 71 -14.25 -5.53 4.69
C GLU A 71 -14.63 -6.69 5.64
N LYS A 72 -13.96 -7.84 5.48
CA LYS A 72 -14.18 -9.02 6.31
C LYS A 72 -13.78 -8.80 7.78
N GLU A 73 -12.64 -8.18 8.04
CA GLU A 73 -12.10 -8.06 9.41
C GLU A 73 -12.65 -6.85 10.17
N LEU A 74 -13.06 -5.79 9.47
CA LEU A 74 -13.60 -4.57 10.09
C LEU A 74 -15.14 -4.51 10.13
N ASN A 75 -15.84 -5.47 9.50
CA ASN A 75 -17.31 -5.43 9.34
C ASN A 75 -17.83 -4.13 8.69
N GLU A 76 -16.97 -3.41 7.96
CA GLU A 76 -17.35 -2.23 7.18
C GLU A 76 -18.02 -2.73 5.89
N LYS A 77 -19.35 -2.65 5.84
CA LYS A 77 -20.16 -2.82 4.61
C LYS A 77 -20.55 -1.46 4.05
#